data_AF-A0AAV6GS44-F1
#
_entry.id   AF-A0AAV6GS44-F1
#
_cell.length_a   1.000
_cell.length_b   1.000
_cell.length_c   1.000
_cell.angle_alpha   90.00
_cell.angle_beta   90.00
_cell.angle_gamma   90.00
#
_symmetry.space_group_name_H-M   'P 1'
#
loop_
_entity.id
_entity.type
_entity.pdbx_description
1 polymer ?
#
loop_
_entity_poly.entity_id
_entity_poly.type
_entity_poly.pdbx_seq_one_letter_code
_entity_poly.pdbx_strand_id
1 'polypeptide(L)'
;MRLTKLRVSQHQHNMEIPSAFQLLVLIGLLQYSYTTSCGPPPQVEHTKPIEQTVFPVNHTMRYECEHGFKRKAGTSSLIKCKTTGWESKLNLTCIESRNGRYRAESKTKIPNRGKQ
;
A
#
# COMPACT_ATOMS: atom_id res chain seq x y z
N MET A 1 -62.24 15.11 -44.98
CA MET A 1 -60.88 15.00 -44.41
C MET A 1 -60.96 14.24 -43.08
N ARG A 2 -60.43 13.02 -43.03
CA ARG A 2 -60.31 12.22 -41.79
C ARG A 2 -59.00 12.59 -41.10
N LEU A 3 -59.07 13.17 -39.91
CA LEU A 3 -57.92 13.35 -39.03
C LEU A 3 -57.89 12.19 -38.03
N THR A 4 -57.10 11.16 -38.32
CA THR A 4 -56.80 10.09 -37.36
C THR A 4 -55.84 10.64 -36.30
N LYS A 5 -56.32 10.79 -35.06
CA LYS A 5 -55.47 10.96 -33.88
C LYS A 5 -54.51 9.77 -33.79
N LEU A 6 -53.22 10.00 -33.96
CA LEU A 6 -52.17 9.05 -33.59
C LEU A 6 -52.23 8.86 -32.06
N ARG A 7 -52.64 7.66 -31.62
CA ARG A 7 -52.55 7.24 -30.22
C ARG A 7 -51.08 6.97 -29.93
N VAL A 8 -50.38 7.92 -29.33
CA VAL A 8 -49.04 7.69 -28.76
C VAL A 8 -49.21 6.69 -27.62
N SER A 9 -48.69 5.47 -27.81
CA SER A 9 -48.62 4.45 -26.78
C SER A 9 -47.62 4.93 -25.72
N GLN A 10 -48.11 5.30 -24.54
CA GLN A 10 -47.22 5.55 -23.40
C GLN A 10 -46.61 4.22 -22.98
N HIS A 11 -45.40 3.95 -23.46
CA HIS A 11 -44.49 3.01 -22.82
C HIS A 11 -44.10 3.62 -21.46
N GLN A 12 -44.84 3.24 -20.42
CA GLN A 12 -44.41 3.41 -19.04
C GLN A 12 -43.15 2.53 -18.88
N HIS A 13 -41.96 3.10 -19.05
CA HIS A 13 -40.71 2.44 -18.66
C HIS A 13 -40.70 2.43 -17.13
N ASN A 14 -41.39 1.44 -16.55
CA ASN A 14 -41.21 1.05 -15.17
C ASN A 14 -39.72 0.69 -15.02
N MET A 15 -38.90 1.60 -14.50
CA MET A 15 -37.50 1.32 -14.18
C MET A 15 -37.45 0.46 -12.90
N GLU A 16 -38.01 -0.74 -12.98
CA GLU A 16 -37.67 -1.81 -12.05
C GLU A 16 -36.27 -2.28 -12.46
N ILE A 17 -35.26 -1.71 -11.80
CA ILE A 17 -33.86 -2.12 -11.94
C ILE A 17 -33.84 -3.66 -11.75
N PRO A 18 -33.54 -4.45 -12.79
CA PRO A 18 -33.63 -5.90 -12.71
C PRO A 18 -32.80 -6.40 -11.53
N SER A 19 -33.28 -7.42 -10.80
CA SER A 19 -32.57 -8.00 -9.64
C SER A 19 -31.11 -8.33 -9.95
N ALA A 20 -30.79 -8.67 -11.19
CA ALA A 20 -29.42 -8.86 -11.69
C ALA A 20 -28.52 -7.62 -11.52
N PHE A 21 -29.02 -6.41 -11.76
CA PHE A 21 -28.25 -5.16 -11.56
C PHE A 21 -27.94 -4.92 -10.08
N GLN A 22 -28.87 -5.24 -9.18
CA GLN A 22 -28.62 -5.17 -7.73
C GLN A 22 -27.51 -6.13 -7.31
N LEU A 23 -27.48 -7.36 -7.85
CA LEU A 23 -26.37 -8.30 -7.64
C LEU A 23 -25.05 -7.79 -8.21
N LEU A 24 -25.04 -7.23 -9.42
CA LEU A 24 -23.82 -6.69 -10.05
C LEU A 24 -23.21 -5.53 -9.25
N VAL A 25 -24.05 -4.66 -8.65
CA VAL A 25 -23.59 -3.58 -7.78
C VAL A 25 -22.95 -4.15 -6.50
N LEU A 26 -23.58 -5.12 -5.85
CA LEU A 26 -23.00 -5.77 -4.65
C LEU A 26 -21.67 -6.48 -4.96
N ILE A 27 -21.58 -7.15 -6.11
CA ILE A 27 -20.35 -7.82 -6.57
C ILE A 27 -19.26 -6.77 -6.86
N GLY A 28 -19.59 -5.67 -7.53
CA GLY A 28 -18.66 -4.58 -7.82
C GLY A 28 -18.08 -3.91 -6.57
N LEU A 29 -18.90 -3.75 -5.52
CA LEU A 29 -18.44 -3.23 -4.22
C LEU A 29 -17.47 -4.18 -3.52
N LEU A 30 -17.63 -5.49 -3.68
CA LEU A 30 -16.75 -6.51 -3.08
C LEU A 30 -15.41 -6.63 -3.82
N GLN A 31 -15.35 -6.30 -5.10
CA GLN A 31 -14.15 -6.42 -5.93
C GLN A 31 -13.31 -5.13 -6.00
N TYR A 32 -13.79 -4.03 -5.41
CA TYR A 32 -13.23 -2.69 -5.58
C TYR A 32 -11.77 -2.51 -5.11
N SER A 33 -11.29 -3.35 -4.20
CA SER A 33 -9.97 -3.20 -3.59
C SER A 33 -9.04 -4.39 -3.83
N TYR A 34 -9.16 -5.09 -4.96
CA TYR A 34 -8.25 -6.19 -5.29
C TYR A 34 -7.03 -5.67 -6.07
N THR A 35 -5.92 -5.38 -5.37
CA THR A 35 -4.63 -5.10 -6.02
C THR A 35 -3.80 -6.39 -6.13
N THR A 36 -2.98 -6.52 -7.18
CA THR A 36 -2.04 -7.64 -7.35
C THR A 36 -0.68 -7.38 -6.70
N SER A 37 -0.40 -6.11 -6.38
CA SER A 37 0.76 -5.64 -5.63
C SER A 37 0.40 -4.47 -4.73
N CYS A 38 1.23 -4.22 -3.73
CA CYS A 38 1.17 -3.02 -2.92
C CYS A 38 1.99 -1.90 -3.57
N GLY A 39 1.56 -0.65 -3.35
CA GLY A 39 2.36 0.53 -3.67
C GLY A 39 3.58 0.67 -2.75
N PRO A 40 4.25 1.84 -2.75
CA PRO A 40 5.36 2.10 -1.86
C PRO A 40 4.99 1.82 -0.38
N PRO A 41 5.87 1.16 0.37
CA PRO A 41 5.66 0.92 1.79
C PRO A 41 5.62 2.23 2.58
N PRO A 42 4.92 2.26 3.73
CA PRO A 42 4.91 3.41 4.63
C PRO A 42 6.33 3.88 4.97
N GLN A 43 6.55 5.19 5.01
CA GLN A 43 7.83 5.72 5.47
C GLN A 43 7.90 5.65 6.99
N VAL A 44 9.04 5.22 7.53
CA VAL A 44 9.30 5.18 8.97
C VAL A 44 10.64 5.87 9.22
N GLU A 45 10.63 6.87 10.11
CA GLU A 45 11.83 7.62 10.45
C GLU A 45 12.96 6.71 10.96
N HIS A 46 14.19 7.07 10.60
CA HIS A 46 15.40 6.34 10.97
C HIS A 46 15.37 4.86 10.55
N THR A 47 14.76 4.56 9.38
CA THR A 47 14.85 3.25 8.73
C THR A 47 15.67 3.33 7.45
N LYS A 48 16.36 2.23 7.15
CA LYS A 48 17.12 2.11 5.90
C LYS A 48 16.18 2.20 4.70
N PRO A 49 16.66 2.70 3.55
CA PRO A 49 15.89 2.68 2.32
C PRO A 49 15.52 1.25 1.92
N ILE A 50 14.36 1.12 1.29
CA ILE A 50 13.86 -0.14 0.77
C ILE A 50 14.21 -0.18 -0.71
N GLU A 51 15.16 -1.04 -1.08
CA GLU A 51 15.65 -1.18 -2.46
C GLU A 51 14.63 -1.87 -3.39
N GLN A 52 13.69 -2.61 -2.81
CA GLN A 52 12.64 -3.30 -3.56
C GLN A 52 11.61 -2.29 -4.08
N THR A 53 11.23 -2.42 -5.35
CA THR A 53 10.25 -1.53 -5.99
C THR A 53 8.91 -2.21 -6.28
N VAL A 54 8.87 -3.55 -6.24
CA VAL A 54 7.67 -4.36 -6.51
C VAL A 54 7.36 -5.24 -5.32
N PHE A 55 6.12 -5.16 -4.84
CA PHE A 55 5.66 -5.87 -3.64
C PHE A 55 4.38 -6.67 -3.96
N PRO A 56 4.50 -7.94 -4.39
CA PRO A 56 3.32 -8.75 -4.71
C PRO A 56 2.46 -8.99 -3.46
N VAL A 57 1.17 -9.27 -3.66
CA VAL A 57 0.29 -9.69 -2.55
C VAL A 57 0.89 -10.91 -1.83
N ASN A 58 0.76 -10.92 -0.50
CA ASN A 58 1.39 -11.84 0.43
C ASN A 58 2.90 -11.64 0.66
N HIS A 59 3.55 -10.72 -0.06
CA HIS A 59 4.93 -10.34 0.24
C HIS A 59 5.04 -9.84 1.68
N THR A 60 6.05 -10.31 2.38
CA THR A 60 6.30 -9.97 3.77
C THR A 60 7.74 -9.49 3.89
N MET A 61 7.94 -8.34 4.52
CA MET A 61 9.26 -7.75 4.69
C MET A 61 9.41 -7.14 6.08
N ARG A 62 10.67 -6.89 6.46
CA ARG A 62 11.03 -6.28 7.73
C ARG A 62 11.78 -4.98 7.46
N TYR A 63 11.33 -3.90 8.09
CA TYR A 63 12.13 -2.69 8.15
C TYR A 63 13.38 -2.91 9.01
N GLU A 64 14.43 -2.21 8.62
CA GLU A 64 15.67 -2.11 9.37
C GLU A 64 15.86 -0.67 9.83
N CYS A 65 16.20 -0.47 11.11
CA CYS A 65 16.60 0.86 11.56
C CYS A 65 17.97 1.22 10.98
N GLU A 66 18.18 2.50 10.71
CA GLU A 66 19.47 3.04 10.29
C GLU A 66 20.53 2.90 11.39
N HIS A 67 21.78 3.13 11.01
CA HIS A 67 22.91 3.07 11.93
C HIS A 67 22.73 4.05 13.11
N GLY A 68 22.99 3.57 14.32
CA GLY A 68 22.78 4.34 15.54
C GLY A 68 21.36 4.25 16.12
N PHE A 69 20.42 3.62 15.41
CA PHE A 69 19.05 3.39 15.89
C PHE A 69 18.77 1.89 16.07
N LYS A 70 17.80 1.59 16.94
CA LYS A 70 17.29 0.24 17.17
C LYS A 70 15.78 0.26 17.31
N ARG A 71 15.15 -0.86 17.00
CA ARG A 71 13.70 -1.03 17.21
C ARG A 71 13.35 -0.88 18.68
N LYS A 72 12.37 -0.04 19.00
CA LYS A 72 11.79 0.10 20.33
C LYS A 72 11.12 -1.21 20.77
N ALA A 73 11.38 -1.65 21.99
CA ALA A 73 10.71 -2.83 22.54
C ALA A 73 9.18 -2.68 22.49
N GLY A 74 8.47 -3.78 22.22
CA GLY A 74 7.01 -3.78 22.06
C GLY A 74 6.49 -3.34 20.67
N THR A 75 7.36 -2.90 19.76
CA THR A 75 6.99 -2.56 18.37
C THR A 75 7.36 -3.68 17.39
N SER A 76 6.69 -3.80 16.24
CA SER A 76 7.03 -4.76 15.18
C SER A 76 7.66 -4.03 13.99
N SER A 77 8.66 -4.64 13.36
CA SER A 77 9.18 -4.17 12.06
C SER A 77 8.66 -4.98 10.87
N LEU A 78 7.80 -5.97 11.11
CA LEU A 78 7.23 -6.84 10.07
C LEU A 78 5.99 -6.18 9.46
N ILE A 79 5.94 -6.13 8.13
CA ILE A 79 4.75 -5.71 7.38
C ILE A 79 4.47 -6.72 6.28
N LYS A 80 3.18 -6.89 5.96
CA LYS A 80 2.70 -7.77 4.90
C LYS A 80 1.86 -6.97 3.89
N CYS A 81 2.10 -7.24 2.62
CA CYS A 81 1.25 -6.77 1.54
C CYS A 81 -0.01 -7.63 1.44
N LYS A 82 -1.19 -7.02 1.58
CA LYS A 82 -2.50 -7.64 1.41
C LYS A 82 -3.13 -7.16 0.11
N THR A 83 -4.22 -7.80 -0.31
CA THR A 83 -5.01 -7.37 -1.48
C THR A 83 -5.52 -5.94 -1.33
N THR A 84 -5.77 -5.49 -0.11
CA THR A 84 -6.22 -4.13 0.24
C THR A 84 -5.06 -3.14 0.47
N GLY A 85 -3.82 -3.52 0.14
CA GLY A 85 -2.61 -2.73 0.42
C GLY A 85 -1.83 -3.22 1.65
N TRP A 86 -0.94 -2.36 2.17
CA TRP A 86 -0.10 -2.68 3.31
C TRP A 86 -0.91 -2.86 4.60
N GLU A 87 -0.53 -3.86 5.41
CA GLU A 87 -1.19 -4.07 6.69
C GLU A 87 -1.04 -2.87 7.64
N SER A 88 -2.17 -2.36 8.13
CA SER A 88 -2.26 -1.12 8.93
C SER A 88 -1.67 -1.22 10.35
N LYS A 89 -1.19 -2.39 10.77
CA LYS A 89 -0.67 -2.64 12.13
C LYS A 89 0.82 -2.27 12.30
N LEU A 90 1.42 -1.53 11.37
CA LEU A 90 2.80 -1.08 11.50
C LEU A 90 2.92 -0.07 12.65
N ASN A 91 3.46 -0.52 13.78
CA ASN A 91 3.72 0.31 14.96
C ASN A 91 5.23 0.51 15.20
N LEU A 92 6.05 0.33 14.16
CA LEU A 92 7.49 0.41 14.26
C LEU A 92 7.94 1.78 14.79
N THR A 93 8.85 1.77 15.75
CA THR A 93 9.58 2.96 16.17
C THR A 93 11.06 2.64 16.28
N CYS A 94 11.89 3.40 15.59
CA CYS A 94 13.34 3.37 15.73
C CYS A 94 13.74 4.42 16.79
N ILE A 95 14.50 3.99 17.80
CA ILE A 95 15.00 4.83 18.89
C ILE A 95 16.52 4.80 18.92
N GLU A 96 17.15 5.86 19.39
CA GLU A 96 18.61 5.91 19.54
C GLU A 96 19.13 4.72 20.35
N SER A 97 20.14 4.08 19.80
CA SER A 97 20.82 2.96 20.43
C SER A 97 21.89 3.51 21.37
N ARG A 98 21.56 3.64 22.66
CA ARG A 98 22.52 4.00 23.72
C ARG A 98 23.64 2.98 23.94
N ASN A 99 23.65 1.87 23.19
CA ASN A 99 24.74 0.91 23.22
C ASN A 99 25.93 1.55 22.49
N GLY A 100 26.95 1.98 23.22
CA GLY A 100 28.14 2.71 22.73
C GLY A 100 29.03 2.00 21.70
N ARG A 101 28.49 1.06 20.91
CA ARG A 101 29.17 0.35 19.82
C ARG A 101 28.90 0.93 18.43
N TYR A 102 27.96 1.88 18.28
CA TYR A 102 27.67 2.51 16.97
C TYR A 102 28.62 3.68 16.62
N ARG A 103 29.57 4.06 17.50
CA ARG A 103 30.49 5.18 17.27
C ARG A 103 31.74 4.83 16.44
N ALA A 104 31.83 3.64 15.86
CA ALA A 104 33.02 3.19 15.12
C ALA A 104 32.78 2.81 13.65
N GLU A 105 31.62 3.13 13.07
CA GLU A 105 31.38 2.98 11.62
C GLU A 105 31.05 4.35 10.99
N SER A 106 31.66 5.43 11.49
CA SER A 106 31.60 6.74 10.83
C SER A 106 32.87 6.95 10.02
N LYS A 107 32.77 6.70 8.72
CA LYS A 107 33.63 7.26 7.66
C LYS A 107 35.14 7.01 7.80
N THR A 108 35.61 5.90 7.24
CA THR A 108 36.89 5.94 6.51
C THR A 108 36.59 6.08 5.02
N LYS A 109 36.35 7.32 4.56
CA LYS A 109 36.77 7.68 3.21
C LYS A 109 38.29 7.56 3.23
N ILE A 110 38.86 6.55 2.58
CA ILE A 110 40.24 6.69 2.12
C ILE A 110 40.17 7.53 0.84
N PRO A 111 40.93 8.64 0.75
CA PRO A 111 40.94 9.51 -0.42
C PRO A 111 41.59 8.80 -1.61
N ASN A 112 41.08 9.10 -2.81
CA ASN A 112 41.80 8.84 -4.05
C ASN A 112 43.22 9.42 -3.92
N ARG A 113 44.23 8.56 -3.94
CA ARG A 113 45.62 8.96 -4.11
C ARG A 113 46.08 8.34 -5.42
N GLY A 114 46.14 9.17 -6.46
CA GLY A 114 46.76 8.79 -7.72
C GLY A 114 48.17 8.27 -7.47
N LYS A 115 48.55 7.28 -8.27
CA LYS A 115 49.94 6.97 -8.57
C LYS A 115 50.00 6.51 -10.03
N GLN A 116 50.61 7.38 -10.83
CA GLN A 116 51.49 7.15 -11.98
C GLN A 116 51.09 6.09 -13.00
#